data_AF-T1CLV5-F1
#
_entry.id   AF-T1CLV5-F1
#
_cell.length_a   1.000
_cell.length_b   1.000
_cell.length_c   1.000
_cell.angle_alpha   90.00
_cell.angle_beta   90.00
_cell.angle_gamma   90.00
#
_symmetry.space_group_name_H-M   'P 1'
#
loop_
_entity.id
_entity.type
_entity.pdbx_description
1 polymer ?
#
loop_
_entity_poly.entity_id
_entity_poly.type
_entity_poly.pdbx_seq_one_letter_code
_entity_poly.pdbx_strand_id
1 'polypeptide(L)'
;MIRDIASELHTRPNTVIQWRDRYLRNGLKGLYDEPRSGKPKKYPADLKIRIVKLIETDPPAGHAVWNGPLIAHKLGVSDDTIWKILRDEGIQLQRHRSWCVSTDPEFTSKSVDVIGLYMDPPDNAMVISVDEKPWNASSGKTNRLRKNTQ
;
A
#
# COMPACT_ATOMS: atom_id res chain seq x y z
N MET A 1 -16.50 33.46 38.44
CA MET A 1 -16.16 32.03 38.27
C MET A 1 -15.77 31.66 36.83
N ILE A 2 -16.67 31.68 35.84
CA ILE A 2 -16.32 31.28 34.45
C ILE A 2 -15.30 32.24 33.80
N ARG A 3 -15.44 33.56 34.04
CA ARG A 3 -14.50 34.57 33.53
C ARG A 3 -13.11 34.43 34.15
N ASP A 4 -13.03 34.06 35.41
CA ASP A 4 -11.78 33.89 36.14
C ASP A 4 -11.02 32.66 35.60
N ILE A 5 -11.71 31.53 35.42
CA ILE A 5 -11.16 30.30 34.79
C ILE A 5 -10.69 30.59 33.36
N ALA A 6 -11.47 31.37 32.59
CA ALA A 6 -11.09 31.73 31.23
C ALA A 6 -9.83 32.62 31.19
N SER A 7 -9.69 33.52 32.15
CA SER A 7 -8.51 34.39 32.29
C SER A 7 -7.26 33.59 32.70
N GLU A 8 -7.41 32.66 33.64
CA GLU A 8 -6.34 31.77 34.11
C GLU A 8 -5.85 30.81 33.02
N LEU A 9 -6.76 30.25 32.23
CA LEU A 9 -6.44 29.33 31.12
C LEU A 9 -6.17 30.04 29.79
N HIS A 10 -6.09 31.37 29.77
CA HIS A 10 -5.92 32.20 28.58
C HIS A 10 -6.83 31.81 27.41
N THR A 11 -8.09 31.46 27.72
CA THR A 11 -9.07 31.01 26.73
C THR A 11 -10.30 31.91 26.72
N ARG A 12 -11.21 31.67 25.78
CA ARG A 12 -12.45 32.44 25.68
C ARG A 12 -13.47 31.87 26.68
N PRO A 13 -14.25 32.71 27.38
CA PRO A 13 -15.32 32.25 28.28
C PRO A 13 -16.31 31.30 27.58
N ASN A 14 -16.55 31.50 26.29
CA ASN A 14 -17.44 30.65 25.49
C ASN A 14 -16.90 29.22 25.33
N THR A 15 -15.59 29.05 25.26
CA THR A 15 -14.94 27.74 25.23
C THR A 15 -15.15 27.03 26.56
N VAL A 16 -14.94 27.72 27.69
CA VAL A 16 -15.19 27.16 29.03
C VAL A 16 -16.65 26.73 29.21
N ILE A 17 -17.60 27.53 28.73
CA ILE A 17 -19.04 27.19 28.72
C ILE A 17 -19.29 25.93 27.90
N GLN A 18 -18.73 25.86 26.68
CA GLN A 18 -18.89 24.71 25.80
C GLN A 18 -18.36 23.40 26.43
N TRP A 19 -17.18 23.44 27.04
CA TRP A 19 -16.59 22.29 27.74
C TRP A 19 -17.40 21.89 28.97
N ARG A 20 -17.87 22.86 29.76
CA ARG A 20 -18.74 22.60 30.92
C ARG A 20 -20.05 21.96 30.49
N ASP A 21 -20.69 22.48 29.45
CA ASP A 21 -21.97 21.95 28.95
C ASP A 21 -21.79 20.55 28.35
N ARG A 22 -20.68 20.29 27.64
CA ARG A 22 -20.32 18.95 27.17
C ARG A 22 -20.12 17.96 28.32
N TYR A 23 -19.42 18.38 29.37
CA TYR A 23 -19.22 17.56 30.57
C TYR A 23 -20.53 17.27 31.31
N LEU A 24 -21.40 18.28 31.48
CA LEU A 24 -22.69 18.09 32.14
C LEU A 24 -23.62 17.14 31.37
N ARG A 25 -23.55 17.12 30.04
CA ARG A 25 -24.37 16.22 29.21
C ARG A 25 -23.81 14.81 29.10
N ASN A 26 -22.50 14.67 28.88
CA ASN A 26 -21.89 13.41 28.46
C ASN A 26 -20.86 12.87 29.48
N GLY A 27 -20.65 13.56 30.61
CA GLY A 27 -19.63 13.22 31.61
C GLY A 27 -18.23 13.22 30.99
N LEU A 28 -17.38 12.29 31.44
CA LEU A 28 -16.02 12.11 30.91
C LEU A 28 -15.98 11.87 29.40
N LYS A 29 -17.02 11.29 28.80
CA LYS A 29 -17.09 11.07 27.34
C LYS A 29 -17.11 12.38 26.55
N GLY A 30 -17.67 13.44 27.13
CA GLY A 30 -17.75 14.77 26.53
C GLY A 30 -16.42 15.53 26.49
N LEU A 31 -15.38 15.03 27.18
CA LEU A 31 -14.04 15.60 27.09
C LEU A 31 -13.21 15.04 25.94
N TYR A 32 -13.61 13.92 25.35
CA TYR A 32 -12.91 13.38 24.19
C TYR A 32 -13.26 14.19 22.94
N ASP A 33 -12.30 14.25 22.02
CA ASP A 33 -12.50 14.91 20.74
C ASP A 33 -13.60 14.17 19.97
N GLU A 34 -14.65 14.91 19.59
CA GLU A 34 -15.70 14.37 18.72
C GLU A 34 -15.10 14.00 17.36
N PRO A 35 -15.61 12.94 16.70
CA PRO A 35 -15.15 12.57 15.37
C PRO A 35 -15.29 13.78 14.44
N ARG A 36 -14.15 14.33 14.02
CA ARG A 36 -14.11 15.45 13.10
C ARG A 36 -14.71 14.97 11.78
N SER A 37 -15.73 15.68 11.29
CA SER A 37 -16.23 15.45 9.94
C SER A 37 -15.11 15.76 8.97
N GLY A 38 -14.41 14.70 8.52
CA GLY A 38 -13.35 14.81 7.54
C GLY A 38 -13.90 15.33 6.21
N LYS A 39 -13.01 15.70 5.29
CA LYS A 39 -13.42 16.10 3.93
C LYS A 39 -14.29 15.00 3.32
N PRO A 40 -15.54 15.30 2.90
CA PRO A 40 -16.43 14.28 2.34
C PRO A 40 -15.74 13.62 1.14
N LYS A 41 -15.89 12.29 1.01
CA LYS A 41 -15.37 11.56 -0.14
C LYS A 41 -16.00 12.17 -1.39
N LYS A 42 -15.17 12.77 -2.25
CA LYS A 42 -15.59 13.45 -3.48
C LYS A 42 -16.15 12.51 -4.55
N TYR A 43 -15.90 11.21 -4.41
CA TYR A 43 -16.24 10.25 -5.46
C TYR A 43 -17.57 9.59 -5.13
N PRO A 44 -18.53 9.62 -6.07
CA PRO A 44 -19.83 9.03 -5.85
C PRO A 44 -19.66 7.51 -5.76
N ALA A 45 -20.44 6.88 -4.87
CA ALA A 45 -20.30 5.46 -4.55
C ALA A 45 -20.53 4.55 -5.77
N ASP A 46 -21.25 5.05 -6.77
CA ASP A 46 -21.51 4.37 -8.05
C ASP A 46 -20.25 4.20 -8.91
N LEU A 47 -19.26 5.10 -8.78
CA LEU A 47 -18.03 5.06 -9.57
C LEU A 47 -17.24 3.77 -9.29
N LYS A 48 -17.24 3.32 -8.03
CA LYS A 48 -16.64 2.03 -7.64
C LYS A 48 -17.30 0.86 -8.35
N ILE A 49 -18.63 0.81 -8.33
CA ILE A 49 -19.41 -0.26 -8.98
C ILE A 49 -19.15 -0.27 -10.48
N ARG A 50 -19.03 0.91 -11.10
CA ARG A 50 -18.70 1.04 -12.53
C ARG A 50 -17.30 0.52 -12.83
N ILE A 51 -16.30 0.80 -11.99
CA ILE A 51 -14.93 0.29 -12.16
C ILE A 51 -14.92 -1.25 -12.08
N VAL A 52 -15.55 -1.83 -11.06
CA VAL A 52 -15.59 -3.30 -10.89
C VAL A 52 -16.27 -3.96 -12.08
N LYS A 53 -17.46 -3.48 -12.48
CA LYS A 53 -18.16 -3.99 -13.67
C LYS A 53 -17.33 -3.85 -14.95
N LEU A 54 -16.53 -2.79 -15.06
CA LEU A 54 -15.72 -2.58 -16.25
C LEU A 54 -14.54 -3.56 -16.31
N ILE A 55 -13.90 -3.85 -15.18
CA ILE A 55 -12.78 -4.80 -15.11
C ILE A 55 -13.23 -6.23 -15.45
N GLU A 56 -14.50 -6.58 -15.20
CA GLU A 56 -15.09 -7.86 -15.57
C GLU A 56 -15.37 -8.01 -17.08
N THR A 57 -15.39 -6.92 -17.85
CA THR A 57 -15.59 -6.96 -19.31
C THR A 57 -14.27 -7.11 -20.07
N ASP A 58 -14.34 -7.51 -21.34
CA ASP A 58 -13.14 -7.59 -22.17
C ASP A 58 -12.51 -6.21 -22.42
N PRO A 59 -11.16 -6.13 -22.38
CA PRO A 59 -10.43 -4.92 -22.71
C PRO A 59 -10.64 -4.52 -24.19
N PRO A 60 -10.53 -3.22 -24.52
CA PRO A 60 -10.70 -2.75 -25.88
C PRO A 60 -9.64 -3.33 -26.83
N ALA A 61 -9.98 -3.43 -28.12
CA ALA A 61 -9.12 -3.99 -29.15
C ALA A 61 -7.68 -3.44 -29.09
N GLY A 62 -6.69 -4.32 -29.16
CA GLY A 62 -5.27 -3.99 -29.06
C GLY A 62 -4.69 -4.03 -27.63
N HIS A 63 -5.50 -4.33 -26.61
CA HIS A 63 -5.04 -4.50 -25.23
C HIS A 63 -5.38 -5.89 -24.70
N ALA A 64 -4.41 -6.57 -24.10
CA ALA A 64 -4.61 -7.90 -23.51
C ALA A 64 -5.26 -7.85 -22.12
N VAL A 65 -5.15 -6.71 -21.40
CA VAL A 65 -5.64 -6.52 -20.03
C VAL A 65 -6.05 -5.07 -19.79
N TRP A 66 -6.91 -4.85 -18.80
CA TRP A 66 -7.23 -3.52 -18.29
C TRP A 66 -6.05 -2.89 -17.56
N ASN A 67 -5.77 -1.62 -17.87
CA ASN A 67 -4.79 -0.79 -17.16
C ASN A 67 -5.49 0.44 -16.57
N GLY A 68 -4.90 1.04 -15.53
CA GLY A 68 -5.45 2.24 -14.88
C GLY A 68 -5.86 3.36 -15.85
N PRO A 69 -4.98 3.78 -16.79
CA PRO A 69 -5.30 4.83 -17.77
C PRO A 69 -6.44 4.44 -18.75
N LEU A 70 -6.58 3.16 -19.10
CA LEU A 70 -7.65 2.69 -19.98
C LEU A 70 -9.02 2.79 -19.29
N ILE A 71 -9.08 2.39 -18.02
CA ILE A 71 -10.29 2.51 -17.20
C ILE A 71 -10.63 4.00 -17.01
N ALA A 72 -9.61 4.83 -16.76
CA ALA A 72 -9.75 6.27 -16.61
C ALA A 72 -10.36 6.93 -17.86
N HIS A 73 -9.81 6.64 -19.04
CA HIS A 73 -10.30 7.14 -20.32
C HIS A 73 -11.73 6.68 -20.62
N LYS A 74 -12.06 5.42 -20.33
CA LYS A 74 -13.40 4.87 -20.59
C LYS A 74 -14.48 5.40 -19.64
N LEU A 75 -14.11 5.77 -18.41
CA LEU A 75 -15.04 6.34 -17.43
C LEU A 75 -15.03 7.87 -17.37
N GLY A 76 -14.09 8.54 -18.05
CA GLY A 76 -13.93 10.00 -18.02
C GLY A 76 -13.45 10.52 -16.66
N VAL A 77 -12.62 9.75 -15.96
CA VAL A 77 -12.14 10.05 -14.60
C VAL A 77 -10.62 10.20 -14.63
N SER A 78 -10.03 10.94 -13.69
CA SER A 78 -8.57 11.01 -13.59
C SER A 78 -7.93 9.68 -13.17
N ASP A 79 -6.76 9.38 -13.74
CA ASP A 79 -5.96 8.19 -13.43
C ASP A 79 -5.69 8.06 -11.93
N ASP A 80 -5.33 9.15 -11.25
CA ASP A 80 -5.06 9.16 -9.80
C ASP A 80 -6.27 8.69 -8.98
N THR A 81 -7.48 9.11 -9.39
CA THR A 81 -8.73 8.68 -8.75
C THR A 81 -8.92 7.18 -8.92
N ILE A 82 -8.66 6.65 -10.11
CA ILE A 82 -8.77 5.22 -10.42
C ILE A 82 -7.78 4.43 -9.56
N TRP A 83 -6.51 4.83 -9.54
CA TRP A 83 -5.48 4.20 -8.72
C TRP A 83 -5.76 4.29 -7.22
N LYS A 84 -6.37 5.37 -6.76
CA LYS A 84 -6.79 5.52 -5.37
C LYS A 84 -7.92 4.54 -5.03
N ILE A 85 -8.93 4.43 -5.89
CA ILE A 85 -10.05 3.50 -5.67
C ILE A 85 -9.58 2.05 -5.72
N LEU A 86 -8.74 1.69 -6.70
CA LEU A 86 -8.19 0.35 -6.79
C LEU A 86 -7.37 -0.03 -5.55
N ARG A 87 -6.59 0.91 -4.99
CA ARG A 87 -5.86 0.71 -3.73
C ARG A 87 -6.80 0.57 -2.52
N ASP A 88 -7.83 1.40 -2.42
CA ASP A 88 -8.83 1.32 -1.35
C ASP A 88 -9.57 -0.03 -1.36
N GLU A 89 -9.80 -0.62 -2.55
CA GLU A 89 -10.45 -1.93 -2.71
C GLU A 89 -9.46 -3.11 -2.73
N GLY A 90 -8.15 -2.86 -2.69
CA GLY A 90 -7.12 -3.90 -2.77
C GLY A 90 -7.03 -4.63 -4.12
N ILE A 91 -7.58 -4.04 -5.19
CA ILE A 91 -7.61 -4.66 -6.53
C ILE A 91 -6.28 -4.39 -7.26
N GLN A 92 -5.61 -5.46 -7.67
CA GLN A 92 -4.41 -5.41 -8.49
C GLN A 92 -4.74 -5.83 -9.93
N LEU A 93 -4.69 -4.88 -10.88
CA LEU A 93 -4.97 -5.15 -12.30
C LEU A 93 -3.92 -6.06 -12.95
N GLN A 94 -2.67 -5.91 -12.53
CA GLN A 94 -1.57 -6.75 -12.99
C GLN A 94 -0.91 -7.40 -11.79
N ARG A 95 -1.14 -8.71 -11.63
CA ARG A 95 -0.43 -9.49 -10.62
C ARG A 95 0.94 -9.84 -11.18
N HIS A 96 1.98 -9.21 -10.66
CA HIS A 96 3.35 -9.58 -10.95
C HIS A 96 3.59 -10.98 -10.35
N ARG A 97 3.47 -12.03 -11.16
CA ARG A 97 3.95 -13.36 -10.76
C ARG A 97 5.44 -13.38 -11.04
N SER A 98 6.26 -13.42 -10.00
CA SER A 98 7.66 -13.83 -10.15
C SER A 98 7.64 -15.28 -10.61
N TRP A 99 8.02 -15.52 -11.87
CA TRP A 99 8.18 -16.86 -12.42
C TRP A 99 9.47 -17.48 -11.83
N CYS A 100 9.41 -17.88 -10.56
CA CYS A 100 10.42 -18.72 -9.93
C CYS A 100 9.84 -20.13 -9.77
N VAL A 101 9.30 -20.68 -10.86
CA VAL A 101 8.80 -22.05 -10.89
C VAL A 101 9.69 -22.81 -11.86
N SER A 102 10.58 -23.64 -11.31
CA SER A 102 11.31 -24.64 -12.11
C SER A 102 10.40 -25.83 -12.35
N THR A 103 10.40 -26.35 -13.59
CA THR A 103 9.67 -27.57 -13.97
C THR A 103 10.47 -28.84 -13.67
N ASP A 104 11.70 -28.72 -13.16
CA ASP A 104 12.55 -29.85 -12.79
C ASP A 104 12.02 -30.55 -11.52
N PRO A 105 11.65 -31.85 -11.58
CA PRO A 105 11.23 -32.63 -10.41
C PRO A 105 12.27 -32.64 -9.27
N GLU A 106 13.55 -32.46 -9.59
CA GLU A 106 14.65 -32.42 -8.62
C GLU A 106 14.94 -31.00 -8.08
N PHE A 107 14.21 -29.97 -8.54
CA PHE A 107 14.46 -28.59 -8.15
C PHE A 107 14.47 -28.41 -6.64
N THR A 108 13.50 -28.99 -5.94
CA THR A 108 13.40 -28.90 -4.48
C THR A 108 14.63 -29.49 -3.80
N SER A 109 15.07 -30.68 -4.22
CA SER A 109 16.25 -31.34 -3.65
C SER A 109 17.52 -30.51 -3.87
N LYS A 110 17.76 -30.07 -5.10
CA LYS A 110 18.91 -29.20 -5.44
C LYS A 110 18.86 -27.86 -4.71
N SER A 111 17.67 -27.30 -4.52
CA SER A 111 17.47 -26.06 -3.76
C SER A 111 17.87 -26.23 -2.30
N VAL A 112 17.48 -27.34 -1.68
CA VAL A 112 17.82 -27.66 -0.30
C VAL A 112 19.33 -27.81 -0.13
N ASP A 113 20.02 -28.46 -1.07
CA ASP A 113 21.48 -28.61 -1.02
C ASP A 113 22.20 -27.25 -1.10
N VAL A 114 21.76 -26.37 -2.00
CA VAL A 114 22.33 -25.02 -2.14
C VAL A 114 22.00 -24.16 -0.91
N ILE A 115 20.79 -24.23 -0.38
CA ILE A 115 20.40 -23.50 0.84
C ILE A 115 21.19 -24.03 2.05
N GLY A 116 21.41 -25.34 2.13
CA GLY A 116 22.21 -25.98 3.17
C GLY A 116 23.63 -25.42 3.24
N LEU A 117 24.25 -25.17 2.08
CA LEU A 117 25.57 -24.55 1.99
C LEU A 117 25.63 -23.12 2.56
N TYR A 118 24.51 -22.38 2.55
CA TYR A 118 24.41 -21.05 3.16
C TYR A 118 24.08 -21.09 4.65
N MET A 119 23.38 -22.13 5.10
CA MET A 119 22.93 -22.26 6.49
C MET A 119 23.98 -22.88 7.40
N ASP A 120 24.78 -23.81 6.88
CA ASP A 120 25.91 -24.46 7.58
C ASP A 120 27.12 -24.54 6.64
N PRO A 121 27.83 -23.43 6.43
CA PRO A 121 28.95 -23.39 5.49
C PRO A 121 30.13 -24.21 6.05
N PRO A 122 30.65 -25.20 5.29
CA PRO A 122 31.81 -25.97 5.73
C PRO A 122 33.09 -25.11 5.73
N ASP A 123 34.05 -25.46 6.59
CA ASP A 123 35.31 -24.72 6.73
C ASP A 123 36.04 -24.59 5.38
N ASN A 124 36.36 -23.36 4.99
CA ASN A 124 37.00 -22.98 3.72
C ASN A 124 36.16 -23.16 2.43
N ALA A 125 34.82 -23.13 2.51
CA ALA A 125 33.98 -23.18 1.32
C ALA A 125 34.07 -21.91 0.45
N MET A 126 34.26 -22.07 -0.87
CA MET A 126 34.16 -20.99 -1.85
C MET A 126 32.94 -21.21 -2.76
N VAL A 127 31.97 -20.28 -2.69
CA VAL A 127 30.77 -20.31 -3.53
C VAL A 127 30.93 -19.35 -4.70
N ILE A 128 30.81 -19.87 -5.93
CA ILE A 128 30.80 -19.09 -7.16
C ILE A 128 29.39 -19.16 -7.75
N SER A 129 28.72 -18.02 -7.83
CA SER A 129 27.39 -17.90 -8.46
C SER A 129 27.52 -17.16 -9.78
N VAL A 130 27.01 -17.76 -10.85
CA VAL A 130 26.94 -17.19 -12.19
C VAL A 130 25.48 -17.08 -12.58
N ASP A 131 25.02 -15.86 -12.84
CA ASP A 131 23.66 -15.58 -13.32
C ASP A 131 23.77 -14.88 -14.68
N GLU A 132 23.09 -15.43 -15.68
CA GLU A 132 23.00 -14.78 -16.99
C GLU A 132 21.88 -13.75 -16.93
N LYS A 133 22.27 -12.48 -16.87
CA LYS A 133 21.32 -11.38 -16.87
C LYS A 133 20.99 -10.97 -18.30
N PRO A 134 19.73 -11.05 -18.75
CA PRO A 134 19.37 -10.62 -20.09
C PRO A 134 19.59 -9.12 -20.24
N TRP A 135 20.05 -8.68 -21.41
CA TRP A 135 20.43 -7.29 -21.70
C TRP A 135 19.36 -6.25 -21.31
N ASN A 136 18.08 -6.59 -21.44
CA ASN A 136 16.95 -5.72 -21.08
C ASN A 136 16.77 -5.52 -19.56
N ALA A 137 17.39 -6.34 -18.70
CA ALA A 137 17.30 -6.23 -17.25
C ALA A 137 18.34 -5.28 -16.62
N SER A 138 19.20 -4.65 -17.43
CA SER A 138 20.38 -3.87 -17.00
C SER A 138 20.10 -2.52 -16.34
N SER A 139 18.84 -2.13 -16.14
CA SER A 139 18.49 -0.81 -15.62
C SER A 139 18.73 -0.70 -14.10
N GLY A 140 19.96 -0.33 -13.72
CA GLY A 140 20.21 0.62 -12.63
C GLY A 140 20.14 0.13 -11.18
N LYS A 141 20.85 -0.94 -10.80
CA LYS A 141 21.22 -1.14 -9.38
C LYS A 141 22.67 -1.59 -9.25
N THR A 142 23.53 -0.65 -8.86
CA THR A 142 24.92 -0.86 -8.46
C THR A 142 24.94 -1.70 -7.18
N ASN A 143 25.15 -3.02 -7.31
CA ASN A 143 25.29 -3.89 -6.15
C ASN A 143 26.73 -3.82 -5.64
N ARG A 144 26.96 -3.01 -4.60
CA ARG A 144 28.27 -2.88 -3.95
C ARG A 144 28.50 -4.11 -3.09
N LEU A 145 29.26 -5.09 -3.62
CA LEU A 145 29.66 -6.29 -2.90
C LEU A 145 30.39 -5.90 -1.60
N ARG A 146 29.78 -6.21 -0.44
CA ARG A 146 30.51 -6.28 0.82
C ARG A 146 31.11 -7.69 0.92
N LYS A 147 32.43 -7.75 1.04
CA LYS A 147 33.12 -8.99 1.42
C LYS A 147 32.71 -9.31 2.86
N ASN A 148 32.03 -10.43 3.07
CA ASN A 148 31.89 -10.99 4.41
C ASN A 148 33.20 -11.72 4.72
N THR A 149 33.92 -11.21 5.71
CA THR A 149 35.03 -11.89 6.36
C THR A 149 34.54 -12.27 7.76
N GLN A 150 34.30 -13.55 7.98
CA GLN A 150 34.74 -14.33 9.13
C GLN A 150 34.39 -15.79 8.89
#